data_AF-A0A7K4LJT6-F1
#
_entry.id   AF-A0A7K4LJT6-F1
#
_cell.length_a   1.000
_cell.length_b   1.000
_cell.length_c   1.000
_cell.angle_alpha   90.00
_cell.angle_beta   90.00
_cell.angle_gamma   90.00
#
_symmetry.space_group_name_H-M   'P 1'
#
loop_
_entity.id
_entity.type
_entity.pdbx_description
1 polymer ?
#
loop_
_entity_poly.entity_id
_entity_poly.type
_entity_poly.pdbx_seq_one_letter_code
_entity_poly.pdbx_strand_id
1 'polypeptide(L)'
;THPGVLAVMGLEAAALGECEITQLLQDKLQYEMRLQYMKHYFPLDYTVQVQYEEVLRPSNITRLRNGTVSEAALRYLWFHVSSQALLRIRQVLPEKHPSWKYTQELCHLFDALGREYGAYRQ
;
A
#
# COMPACT_ATOMS: atom_id res chain seq x y z
N THR A 1 9.33 -34.57 -14.51
CA THR A 1 9.28 -33.35 -13.69
C THR A 1 7.82 -32.96 -13.53
N HIS A 2 7.28 -33.07 -12.31
CA HIS A 2 5.85 -32.88 -12.06
C HIS A 2 5.48 -31.38 -12.10
N PRO A 3 4.46 -30.98 -12.88
CA PRO A 3 4.03 -29.58 -13.00
C PRO A 3 3.56 -28.96 -11.67
N GLY A 4 3.13 -29.79 -10.71
CA GLY A 4 2.71 -29.31 -9.38
C GLY A 4 3.85 -28.77 -8.51
N VAL A 5 5.09 -29.24 -8.68
CA VAL A 5 6.22 -28.79 -7.85
C VAL A 5 6.68 -27.39 -8.26
N LEU A 6 6.61 -27.07 -9.55
CA LEU A 6 6.97 -25.76 -10.10
C LEU A 6 5.94 -24.68 -9.71
N ALA A 7 4.66 -25.03 -9.69
CA ALA A 7 3.59 -24.13 -9.27
C ALA A 7 3.67 -23.77 -7.77
N VAL A 8 3.99 -24.75 -6.91
CA VAL A 8 4.15 -24.53 -5.47
C VAL A 8 5.35 -23.63 -5.16
N MET A 9 6.49 -23.84 -5.81
CA MET A 9 7.66 -22.97 -5.63
C MET A 9 7.43 -21.53 -6.13
N GLY A 10 6.64 -21.35 -7.19
CA GLY A 10 6.27 -20.02 -7.69
C GLY A 10 5.35 -19.25 -6.73
N LEU A 11 4.39 -19.93 -6.10
CA LEU A 11 3.50 -19.36 -5.09
C LEU A 11 4.24 -19.00 -3.79
N GLU A 12 5.19 -19.84 -3.35
CA GLU A 12 6.00 -19.58 -2.15
C GLU A 12 6.98 -18.41 -2.35
N ALA A 13 7.61 -18.30 -3.53
CA ALA A 13 8.49 -17.18 -3.84
C ALA A 13 7.74 -15.83 -3.93
N ALA A 14 6.54 -15.83 -4.51
CA ALA A 14 5.69 -14.63 -4.58
C ALA A 14 5.18 -14.20 -3.19
N ALA A 15 4.84 -15.16 -2.33
CA ALA A 15 4.47 -14.89 -0.94
C ALA A 15 5.63 -14.31 -0.11
N LEU A 16 6.87 -14.70 -0.40
CA LEU A 16 8.07 -14.14 0.22
C LEU A 16 8.32 -12.70 -0.25
N GLY A 17 8.22 -12.44 -1.57
CA GLY A 17 8.36 -11.10 -2.13
C GLY A 17 7.35 -10.09 -1.58
N GLU A 18 6.07 -10.49 -1.46
CA GLU A 18 5.05 -9.66 -0.82
C GLU A 18 5.38 -9.35 0.65
N CYS A 19 5.82 -10.34 1.42
CA CYS A 19 6.19 -10.16 2.83
C CYS A 19 7.38 -9.20 2.99
N GLU A 20 8.41 -9.33 2.15
CA GLU A 20 9.58 -8.45 2.19
C GLU A 20 9.20 -6.98 1.89
N ILE A 21 8.42 -6.75 0.84
CA ILE A 21 8.00 -5.39 0.47
C ILE A 21 7.06 -4.80 1.53
N THR A 22 6.13 -5.59 2.08
CA THR A 22 5.23 -5.14 3.13
C THR A 22 5.96 -4.86 4.44
N GLN A 23 7.04 -5.59 4.75
CA GLN A 23 7.93 -5.28 5.88
C GLN A 23 8.62 -3.93 5.67
N LEU A 24 9.15 -3.65 4.48
CA LEU A 24 9.75 -2.35 4.15
C LEU A 24 8.72 -1.21 4.25
N LEU A 25 7.49 -1.45 3.79
CA LEU A 25 6.38 -0.51 3.97
C LEU A 25 6.07 -0.29 5.45
N GLN A 26 6.02 -1.36 6.26
CA GLN A 26 5.79 -1.26 7.70
C GLN A 26 6.84 -0.38 8.37
N ASP A 27 8.11 -0.56 8.03
CA ASP A 27 9.22 0.22 8.59
C ASP A 27 9.12 1.71 8.19
N LYS A 28 8.76 1.99 6.94
CA LYS A 28 8.56 3.38 6.46
C LYS A 28 7.27 4.01 6.99
N LEU A 29 6.26 3.20 7.33
CA LEU A 29 4.97 3.64 7.88
C LEU A 29 4.92 3.54 9.41
N GLN A 30 6.06 3.39 10.09
CA GLN A 30 6.13 3.52 11.53
C GLN A 30 5.56 4.86 12.00
N TYR A 31 5.03 4.88 13.23
CA TYR A 31 4.31 6.03 13.76
C TYR A 31 5.13 7.33 13.70
N GLU A 32 6.41 7.29 14.07
CA GLU A 32 7.30 8.45 14.08
C GLU A 32 7.49 9.04 12.68
N MET A 33 7.69 8.17 11.68
CA MET A 33 7.81 8.58 10.28
C MET A 33 6.52 9.25 9.79
N ARG A 34 5.36 8.63 10.06
CA ARG A 34 4.06 9.23 9.70
C ARG A 34 3.83 10.56 10.40
N LEU A 35 4.16 10.65 11.70
CA LEU A 35 3.99 11.88 12.46
C LEU A 35 4.86 13.02 11.89
N GLN A 36 6.12 12.75 11.62
CA GLN A 36 7.04 13.75 11.07
C GLN A 36 6.61 14.20 9.68
N TYR A 37 6.46 13.25 8.75
CA TYR A 37 6.29 13.58 7.34
C TYR A 37 4.84 13.89 6.93
N MET A 38 3.83 13.42 7.68
CA MET A 38 2.41 13.61 7.34
C MET A 38 1.66 14.53 8.33
N LYS A 39 2.30 14.98 9.41
CA LYS A 39 1.72 15.98 10.33
C LYS A 39 2.62 17.20 10.51
N HIS A 40 3.86 17.04 10.99
CA HIS A 40 4.70 18.20 11.33
C HIS A 40 5.12 19.03 10.12
N TYR A 41 5.31 18.39 8.96
CA TYR A 41 5.68 19.09 7.73
C TYR A 41 4.49 19.69 6.97
N PHE A 42 3.26 19.48 7.44
CA PHE A 42 2.08 20.07 6.87
C PHE A 42 1.57 21.23 7.73
N PRO A 43 0.88 22.24 7.14
CA PRO A 43 0.19 23.26 7.91
C PRO A 43 -0.81 22.66 8.90
N LEU A 44 -1.08 23.36 9.99
CA LEU A 44 -2.13 22.98 10.93
C LEU A 44 -3.48 22.88 10.22
N ASP A 45 -4.21 21.81 10.52
CA ASP A 45 -5.53 21.47 9.93
C ASP A 45 -5.55 21.39 8.40
N TYR A 46 -4.39 21.11 7.79
CA TYR A 46 -4.33 20.84 6.35
C TYR A 46 -5.10 19.56 6.00
N THR A 47 -5.93 19.64 4.96
CA THR A 47 -6.75 18.51 4.48
C THR A 47 -6.63 18.35 2.97
N VAL A 48 -6.78 17.10 2.51
CA VAL A 48 -6.85 16.74 1.10
C VAL A 48 -8.25 16.20 0.83
N GLN A 49 -8.89 16.70 -0.23
CA GLN A 49 -10.21 16.25 -0.64
C GLN A 49 -10.12 14.86 -1.30
N VAL A 50 -10.93 13.92 -0.81
CA VAL A 50 -11.01 12.54 -1.28
C VAL A 50 -12.47 12.09 -1.31
N GLN A 51 -12.78 11.15 -2.20
CA GLN A 51 -14.09 10.50 -2.24
C GLN A 51 -14.25 9.53 -1.06
N TYR A 52 -15.49 9.23 -0.73
CA TYR A 52 -15.81 8.35 0.40
C TYR A 52 -15.15 6.97 0.25
N GLU A 53 -15.16 6.43 -0.96
CA GLU A 53 -14.60 5.12 -1.30
C GLU A 53 -13.06 5.07 -1.21
N GLU A 54 -12.40 6.23 -1.21
CA GLU A 54 -10.95 6.36 -1.08
C GLU A 54 -10.49 6.27 0.40
N VAL A 55 -11.43 6.17 1.33
CA VAL A 55 -11.15 6.04 2.77
C VAL A 55 -11.37 4.60 3.23
N LEU A 56 -10.27 3.84 3.29
CA LEU A 56 -10.29 2.45 3.75
C LEU A 56 -9.79 2.32 5.20
N ARG A 57 -10.69 1.97 6.10
CA ARG A 57 -10.42 1.75 7.54
C ARG A 57 -10.56 0.27 7.92
N PRO A 58 -10.04 -0.16 9.08
CA PRO A 58 -10.22 -1.53 9.56
C PRO A 58 -11.70 -1.98 9.62
N SER A 59 -12.62 -1.07 9.94
CA SER A 59 -14.07 -1.38 9.93
C SER A 59 -14.60 -1.74 8.54
N ASN A 60 -14.09 -1.11 7.47
CA ASN A 60 -14.44 -1.48 6.09
C ASN A 60 -13.94 -2.89 5.78
N ILE A 61 -12.70 -3.22 6.17
CA ILE A 61 -12.11 -4.54 5.99
C ILE A 61 -12.93 -5.61 6.74
N THR A 62 -13.22 -5.40 8.02
CA THR A 62 -14.03 -6.34 8.81
C THR A 62 -15.40 -6.57 8.19
N ARG A 63 -16.08 -5.51 7.71
CA ARG A 63 -17.37 -5.62 7.05
C ARG A 63 -17.30 -6.44 5.76
N LEU A 64 -16.28 -6.21 4.92
CA LEU A 64 -16.09 -6.93 3.67
C LEU A 64 -15.70 -8.40 3.90
N ARG A 65 -14.82 -8.66 4.88
CA ARG A 65 -14.47 -10.02 5.30
C ARG A 65 -15.70 -10.82 5.73
N ASN A 66 -16.58 -10.22 6.52
CA ASN A 66 -17.84 -10.84 6.93
C ASN A 66 -18.82 -11.03 5.76
N GLY A 67 -18.67 -10.23 4.69
CA GLY A 67 -19.45 -10.31 3.46
C GLY A 67 -18.89 -11.29 2.42
N THR A 68 -18.07 -12.26 2.82
CA THR A 68 -17.48 -13.32 1.96
C THR A 68 -16.40 -12.87 0.96
N VAL A 69 -15.83 -11.67 1.12
CA VAL A 69 -14.69 -11.22 0.30
C VAL A 69 -13.42 -11.98 0.71
N SER A 70 -12.68 -12.52 -0.26
CA SER A 70 -11.44 -13.27 -0.01
C SER A 70 -10.31 -12.39 0.53
N GLU A 71 -9.40 -12.99 1.30
CA GLU A 71 -8.22 -12.28 1.83
C GLU A 71 -7.35 -11.67 0.73
N ALA A 72 -7.17 -12.38 -0.39
CA ALA A 72 -6.43 -11.86 -1.54
C ALA A 72 -7.09 -10.59 -2.13
N ALA A 73 -8.42 -10.59 -2.25
CA ALA A 73 -9.15 -9.42 -2.72
C ALA A 73 -9.07 -8.25 -1.71
N LEU A 74 -9.12 -8.53 -0.40
CA LEU A 74 -8.95 -7.51 0.64
C LEU A 74 -7.54 -6.89 0.63
N ARG A 75 -6.49 -7.71 0.46
CA ARG A 75 -5.10 -7.24 0.33
C ARG A 75 -4.91 -6.38 -0.92
N TYR A 76 -5.43 -6.83 -2.06
CA TYR A 76 -5.42 -6.04 -3.29
C TYR A 76 -6.18 -4.71 -3.14
N LEU A 77 -7.36 -4.72 -2.52
CA LEU A 77 -8.12 -3.51 -2.23
C LEU A 77 -7.33 -2.55 -1.34
N TRP A 78 -6.69 -3.06 -0.29
CA TRP A 78 -5.83 -2.27 0.58
C TRP A 78 -4.67 -1.63 -0.18
N PHE A 79 -3.97 -2.42 -1.00
CA PHE A 79 -2.90 -1.93 -1.86
C PHE A 79 -3.38 -0.84 -2.81
N HIS A 80 -4.51 -1.07 -3.48
CA HIS A 80 -5.05 -0.14 -4.47
C HIS A 80 -5.43 1.19 -3.83
N VAL A 81 -6.23 1.18 -2.76
CA VAL A 81 -6.66 2.39 -2.08
C VAL A 81 -5.47 3.13 -1.45
N SER A 82 -4.53 2.40 -0.83
CA SER A 82 -3.34 3.02 -0.22
C SER A 82 -2.44 3.70 -1.26
N SER A 83 -2.26 3.06 -2.42
CA SER A 83 -1.50 3.64 -3.55
C SER A 83 -2.17 4.91 -4.07
N GLN A 84 -3.50 4.89 -4.25
CA GLN A 84 -4.25 6.07 -4.68
C GLN A 84 -4.18 7.21 -3.65
N ALA A 85 -4.31 6.90 -2.35
CA ALA A 85 -4.18 7.89 -1.29
C ALA A 85 -2.80 8.57 -1.32
N LEU A 86 -1.73 7.79 -1.52
CA LEU A 86 -0.38 8.35 -1.66
C LEU A 86 -0.22 9.22 -2.90
N LEU A 87 -0.79 8.82 -4.04
CA LEU A 87 -0.77 9.64 -5.25
C LEU A 87 -1.52 10.97 -5.06
N ARG A 88 -2.66 10.96 -4.35
CA ARG A 88 -3.39 12.19 -4.01
C ARG A 88 -2.58 13.12 -3.11
N ILE A 89 -1.88 12.57 -2.12
CA ILE A 89 -0.95 13.35 -1.30
C ILE A 89 0.14 13.98 -2.18
N ARG A 90 0.73 13.20 -3.11
CA ARG A 90 1.79 13.72 -3.99
C ARG A 90 1.33 14.79 -4.97
N GLN A 91 0.08 14.79 -5.40
CA GLN A 91 -0.47 15.82 -6.28
C GLN A 91 -0.45 17.22 -5.64
N VAL A 92 -0.53 17.29 -4.31
CA VAL A 92 -0.51 18.57 -3.57
C VAL A 92 0.87 18.92 -3.00
N LEU A 93 1.86 18.03 -3.15
CA LEU A 93 3.21 18.23 -2.65
C LEU A 93 4.13 18.78 -3.76
N PRO A 94 4.74 19.96 -3.60
CA PRO A 94 5.79 20.39 -4.51
C PRO A 94 7.09 19.59 -4.28
N GLU A 95 7.94 19.47 -5.29
CA GLU A 95 9.20 18.70 -5.20
C GLU A 95 10.13 19.15 -4.07
N LYS A 96 10.10 20.44 -3.74
CA LYS A 96 10.91 21.04 -2.66
C LYS A 96 10.36 20.75 -1.26
N HIS A 97 9.18 20.14 -1.16
CA HIS A 97 8.57 19.84 0.14
C HIS A 97 9.40 18.79 0.90
N PRO A 98 9.59 18.94 2.22
CA PRO A 98 10.42 18.00 2.99
C PRO A 98 9.86 16.55 3.02
N SER A 99 8.55 16.36 2.81
CA SER A 99 7.93 15.04 2.65
C SER A 99 8.00 14.46 1.24
N TRP A 100 8.55 15.17 0.25
CA TRP A 100 8.60 14.71 -1.14
C TRP A 100 9.38 13.40 -1.28
N LYS A 101 10.61 13.35 -0.76
CA LYS A 101 11.43 12.13 -0.81
C LYS A 101 10.77 10.95 -0.08
N TYR A 102 10.20 11.21 1.11
CA TYR A 102 9.49 10.19 1.88
C TYR A 102 8.31 9.59 1.09
N THR A 103 7.48 10.44 0.49
CA THR A 103 6.34 9.98 -0.34
C THR A 103 6.78 9.30 -1.63
N GLN A 104 7.93 9.70 -2.18
CA GLN A 104 8.54 9.02 -3.34
C GLN A 104 9.02 7.61 -3.01
N GLU A 105 9.70 7.42 -1.89
CA GLU A 105 10.11 6.08 -1.43
C GLU A 105 8.90 5.16 -1.21
N LEU A 106 7.83 5.67 -0.59
CA LEU A 106 6.58 4.91 -0.45
C LEU A 106 5.97 4.54 -1.81
N CYS A 107 5.99 5.45 -2.80
CA CYS A 107 5.52 5.13 -4.15
C CYS A 107 6.31 3.98 -4.76
N HIS A 108 7.64 4.00 -4.63
CA HIS A 108 8.48 2.92 -5.15
C HIS A 108 8.18 1.57 -4.51
N LEU A 109 7.88 1.55 -3.20
CA LEU A 109 7.48 0.33 -2.49
C LEU A 109 6.09 -0.15 -2.94
N PHE A 110 5.12 0.74 -3.13
CA PHE A 110 3.82 0.38 -3.68
C PHE A 110 3.92 -0.10 -5.13
N ASP A 111 4.75 0.51 -5.97
CA ASP A 111 5.00 0.06 -7.34
C ASP A 111 5.63 -1.35 -7.36
N ALA A 112 6.53 -1.64 -6.41
CA ALA A 112 7.08 -2.98 -6.24
C ALA A 112 6.01 -3.99 -5.82
N LEU A 113 5.20 -3.65 -4.82
CA LEU A 113 4.10 -4.51 -4.38
C LEU A 113 3.06 -4.74 -5.49
N GLY A 114 2.81 -3.73 -6.31
CA GLY A 114 1.92 -3.83 -7.47
C GLY A 114 2.43 -4.79 -8.54
N ARG A 115 3.75 -4.95 -8.70
CA ARG A 115 4.33 -5.96 -9.60
C ARG A 115 4.08 -7.37 -9.08
N GLU A 116 4.20 -7.59 -7.77
CA GLU A 116 3.84 -8.88 -7.15
C GLU A 116 2.35 -9.18 -7.38
N TYR A 117 1.45 -8.22 -7.15
CA TYR A 117 0.02 -8.42 -7.45
C TYR A 117 -0.30 -8.63 -8.94
N GLY A 118 0.49 -8.04 -9.83
CA GLY A 118 0.38 -8.26 -11.28
C GLY A 118 0.80 -9.66 -11.71
N ALA A 119 1.74 -10.29 -10.99
CA ALA A 119 2.22 -11.64 -11.28
C ALA A 119 1.14 -12.72 -11.04
N TYR A 120 0.18 -12.48 -10.13
CA TYR A 120 -0.93 -13.40 -9.87
C TYR A 120 -2.07 -13.35 -10.91
N ARG A 121 -2.02 -12.42 -11.88
CA ARG A 121 -3.08 -12.23 -12.89
C ARG A 121 -2.81 -12.99 -14.19
N GLN A 122 -1.72 -13.74 -14.28
CA GLN A 122 -1.35 -14.64 -15.39
C GLN A 122 -1.54 -16.10 -14.98
#